data_AF-A0A354I106-F1
#
_entry.id   AF-A0A354I106-F1
#
_cell.length_a   1.000
_cell.length_b   1.000
_cell.length_c   1.000
_cell.angle_alpha   90.00
_cell.angle_beta   90.00
_cell.angle_gamma   90.00
#
_symmetry.space_group_name_H-M   'P 1'
#
loop_
_entity.id
_entity.type
_entity.pdbx_description
1 polymer ?
#
loop_
_entity_poly.entity_id
_entity_poly.type
_entity_poly.pdbx_seq_one_letter_code
_entity_poly.pdbx_strand_id
1 'polypeptide(L)'
;MANTYIQIYLHLVFAVKNRESLIPTPWQPRIHAYAAEALRKRGHIPLAIGGTMDHIHILFSYSAKELIPDLVRDLKVWLTKMINGHHVCAFKFEWQKGYGCFSHSHSQVENVINYIKTQPQHHSHRSLRDEIKIILERQGIPFDERYIFDDPV
;
A
#
# COMPACT_ATOMS: atom_id res chain seq x y z
N MET A 1 -3.59 32.49 20.80
CA MET A 1 -2.47 31.83 20.07
C MET A 1 -3.06 31.16 18.85
N ALA A 2 -2.35 31.14 17.72
CA ALA A 2 -2.76 30.39 16.55
C ALA A 2 -2.68 28.88 16.82
N ASN A 3 -3.57 28.10 16.22
CA ASN A 3 -3.59 26.64 16.31
C ASN A 3 -3.03 26.01 15.02
N THR A 4 -2.68 24.72 15.05
CA THR A 4 -2.18 23.98 13.89
C THR A 4 -3.31 23.17 13.25
N TYR A 5 -3.55 23.41 11.96
CA TYR A 5 -4.55 22.68 11.17
C TYR A 5 -3.84 21.95 10.03
N ILE A 6 -3.80 20.61 10.10
CA ILE A 6 -3.15 19.77 9.10
C ILE A 6 -4.15 18.70 8.67
N GLN A 7 -4.28 18.53 7.36
CA GLN A 7 -5.06 17.46 6.75
C GLN A 7 -4.32 16.98 5.51
N ILE A 8 -3.73 15.79 5.59
CA ILE A 8 -2.92 15.21 4.51
C ILE A 8 -3.41 13.78 4.32
N TYR A 9 -3.80 13.44 3.10
CA TYR A 9 -4.20 12.08 2.74
C TYR A 9 -3.14 11.47 1.83
N LEU A 10 -2.59 10.32 2.24
CA LEU A 10 -1.59 9.60 1.48
C LEU A 10 -2.11 8.21 1.09
N HIS A 11 -1.95 7.88 -0.19
CA HIS A 11 -2.17 6.56 -0.77
C HIS A 11 -0.82 5.90 -1.03
N LEU A 12 -0.48 4.91 -0.21
CA LEU A 12 0.72 4.10 -0.36
C LEU A 12 0.41 2.83 -1.13
N VAL A 13 1.36 2.42 -1.98
CA VAL A 13 1.31 1.16 -2.72
C VAL A 13 2.68 0.49 -2.70
N PHE A 14 2.74 -0.81 -2.42
CA PHE A 14 3.96 -1.59 -2.59
C PHE A 14 3.65 -3.05 -2.88
N ALA A 15 4.56 -3.70 -3.61
CA ALA A 15 4.36 -4.99 -4.22
C ALA A 15 5.17 -6.11 -3.57
N VAL A 16 4.66 -7.33 -3.68
CA VAL A 16 5.33 -8.59 -3.33
C VAL A 16 6.46 -8.84 -4.33
N LYS A 17 7.59 -9.36 -3.82
CA LYS A 17 8.80 -9.56 -4.63
C LYS A 17 8.79 -10.85 -5.44
N ASN A 18 8.33 -11.95 -4.85
CA ASN A 18 8.45 -13.30 -5.43
C ASN A 18 7.08 -13.90 -5.68
N ARG A 19 6.84 -14.48 -6.86
CA ARG A 19 5.56 -15.13 -7.18
C ARG A 19 5.23 -16.33 -6.30
N GLU A 20 6.25 -17.01 -5.80
CA GLU A 20 6.12 -18.16 -4.91
C GLU A 20 5.57 -17.76 -3.52
N SER A 21 5.58 -16.46 -3.20
CA SER A 21 5.17 -15.89 -1.92
C SER A 21 4.02 -14.89 -2.06
N LEU A 22 3.14 -15.10 -3.03
CA LEU A 22 1.91 -14.32 -3.16
C LEU A 22 1.05 -14.44 -1.90
N ILE A 23 0.40 -13.33 -1.53
CA ILE A 23 -0.44 -13.24 -0.34
C ILE A 23 -1.73 -14.05 -0.58
N PRO A 24 -1.99 -15.12 0.19
CA PRO A 24 -3.20 -15.90 0.02
C PRO A 24 -4.44 -15.09 0.40
N THR A 25 -5.50 -15.20 -0.40
CA THR A 25 -6.78 -14.49 -0.18
C THR A 25 -7.31 -14.59 1.26
N PRO A 26 -7.30 -15.76 1.94
CA PRO A 26 -7.78 -15.86 3.32
C PRO A 26 -6.98 -15.03 4.34
N TRP A 27 -5.73 -14.68 4.03
CA TRP A 27 -4.85 -13.91 4.91
C TRP A 27 -4.91 -12.41 4.69
N GLN A 28 -5.41 -11.94 3.53
CA GLN A 28 -5.48 -10.52 3.20
C GLN A 28 -6.20 -9.68 4.28
N PRO A 29 -7.40 -10.06 4.81
CA PRO A 29 -8.07 -9.28 5.84
C PRO A 29 -7.22 -9.11 7.11
N ARG A 30 -6.48 -10.15 7.50
CA ARG A 30 -5.61 -10.13 8.68
C ARG A 30 -4.37 -9.26 8.45
N ILE A 31 -3.77 -9.33 7.26
CA ILE A 31 -2.66 -8.46 6.85
C ILE A 31 -3.09 -6.99 6.85
N HIS A 32 -4.27 -6.69 6.29
CA HIS A 32 -4.82 -5.34 6.27
C HIS A 32 -5.10 -4.81 7.69
N ALA A 33 -5.68 -5.62 8.56
CA ALA A 33 -5.91 -5.26 9.95
C ALA A 33 -4.60 -4.96 10.69
N TYR A 34 -3.56 -5.76 10.44
CA TYR A 34 -2.22 -5.55 11.01
C TYR A 34 -1.59 -4.25 10.51
N ALA A 35 -1.68 -3.96 9.21
CA ALA A 35 -1.21 -2.67 8.65
C ALA A 35 -1.96 -1.47 9.26
N ALA A 36 -3.27 -1.60 9.47
CA ALA A 36 -4.08 -0.57 10.12
C ALA A 36 -3.66 -0.33 11.57
N GLU A 37 -3.37 -1.40 12.31
CA GLU A 37 -2.84 -1.31 13.68
C GLU A 37 -1.48 -0.59 13.71
N ALA A 38 -0.63 -0.84 12.70
CA ALA A 38 0.70 -0.24 12.58
C ALA A 38 0.62 1.27 12.50
N LEU A 39 -0.22 1.74 11.59
CA LEU A 39 -0.49 3.14 11.36
C LEU A 39 -1.07 3.80 12.61
N ARG A 40 -2.05 3.16 13.27
CA ARG A 40 -2.64 3.67 14.51
C ARG A 40 -1.60 3.80 15.64
N LYS A 41 -0.75 2.79 15.83
CA LYS A 41 0.36 2.85 16.82
C LYS A 41 1.34 3.99 16.51
N ARG A 42 1.49 4.32 15.22
CA ARG A 42 2.25 5.47 14.73
C ARG A 42 1.40 6.73 14.61
N GLY A 43 0.23 6.83 15.23
CA GLY A 43 -0.58 8.07 15.28
C GLY A 43 -1.02 8.57 13.90
N HIS A 44 -1.16 7.69 12.93
CA HIS A 44 -1.84 7.92 11.66
C HIS A 44 -3.24 7.30 11.72
N ILE A 45 -4.16 7.75 10.86
CA ILE A 45 -5.54 7.24 10.83
C ILE A 45 -5.76 6.48 9.52
N PRO A 46 -5.82 5.14 9.55
CA PRO A 46 -6.19 4.35 8.38
C PRO A 46 -7.60 4.68 7.90
N LEU A 47 -7.78 4.85 6.59
CA LEU A 47 -9.08 5.12 5.97
C LEU A 47 -9.54 3.94 5.13
N ALA A 48 -8.65 3.35 4.33
CA ALA A 48 -8.90 2.13 3.60
C ALA A 48 -7.60 1.35 3.40
N ILE A 49 -7.65 0.03 3.58
CA ILE A 49 -6.55 -0.87 3.27
C ILE A 49 -7.12 -2.05 2.47
N GLY A 50 -6.50 -2.32 1.34
CA GLY A 50 -6.94 -3.33 0.38
C GLY A 50 -5.78 -3.71 -0.53
N GLY A 51 -6.07 -4.37 -1.63
CA GLY A 51 -5.08 -4.90 -2.55
C GLY A 51 -5.42 -6.33 -2.92
N THR A 52 -4.45 -7.02 -3.48
CA THR A 52 -4.63 -8.37 -4.02
C THR A 52 -3.49 -9.28 -3.53
N MET A 53 -3.20 -10.35 -4.26
CA MET A 53 -2.18 -11.31 -3.88
C MET A 53 -0.76 -10.77 -4.09
N ASP A 54 -0.58 -9.82 -5.00
CA ASP A 54 0.75 -9.34 -5.44
C ASP A 54 1.10 -7.93 -4.94
N HIS A 55 0.18 -7.16 -4.37
CA HIS A 55 0.46 -5.85 -3.79
C HIS A 55 -0.62 -5.41 -2.78
N ILE A 56 -0.31 -4.34 -2.04
CA ILE A 56 -1.21 -3.73 -1.06
C ILE A 56 -1.37 -2.23 -1.34
N HIS A 57 -2.58 -1.73 -1.17
CA HIS A 57 -2.92 -0.31 -1.14
C HIS A 57 -3.33 0.12 0.26
N ILE A 58 -2.82 1.29 0.68
CA ILE A 58 -3.08 1.84 2.00
C ILE A 58 -3.39 3.34 1.85
N LEU A 59 -4.65 3.73 2.11
CA LEU A 59 -5.05 5.12 2.25
C LEU A 59 -5.19 5.49 3.73
N PHE A 60 -4.56 6.58 4.13
CA PHE A 60 -4.59 7.04 5.52
C PHE A 60 -4.46 8.57 5.63
N SER A 61 -4.99 9.11 6.72
CA SER A 61 -4.69 10.47 7.16
C SER A 61 -3.30 10.48 7.81
N TYR A 62 -2.41 11.25 7.21
CA TYR A 62 -1.03 11.41 7.64
C TYR A 62 -0.90 12.58 8.62
N SER A 63 -0.30 12.29 9.78
CA SER A 63 -0.15 13.27 10.86
C SER A 63 1.13 14.11 10.78
N ALA A 64 1.95 13.94 9.73
CA ALA A 64 3.19 14.68 9.51
C ALA A 64 4.22 14.60 10.66
N LYS A 65 4.15 13.55 11.48
CA LYS A 65 5.01 13.38 12.67
C LYS A 65 6.29 12.57 12.42
N GLU A 66 6.46 12.01 11.23
CA GLU A 66 7.61 11.18 10.85
C GLU A 66 7.96 11.41 9.37
N LEU A 67 8.92 10.66 8.82
CA LEU A 67 9.25 10.70 7.40
C LEU A 67 8.57 9.55 6.67
N ILE A 68 8.06 9.80 5.46
CA ILE A 68 7.39 8.76 4.64
C ILE A 68 8.31 7.54 4.38
N PRO A 69 9.60 7.69 4.03
CA PRO A 69 10.49 6.53 3.85
C PRO A 69 10.64 5.67 5.12
N ASP A 70 10.71 6.30 6.30
CA ASP A 70 10.81 5.59 7.58
C ASP A 70 9.51 4.83 7.89
N LEU A 71 8.36 5.48 7.69
CA LEU A 71 7.05 4.85 7.83
C LEU A 71 6.93 3.61 6.94
N VAL A 72 7.28 3.73 5.66
CA VAL A 72 7.14 2.62 4.69
C VAL A 72 8.12 1.49 5.01
N ARG A 73 9.37 1.80 5.35
CA ARG A 73 10.36 0.80 5.77
C ARG A 73 9.82 -0.01 6.95
N ASP A 74 9.35 0.67 7.98
CA ASP A 74 8.91 0.03 9.21
C ASP A 74 7.63 -0.77 9.00
N LEU A 75 6.67 -0.25 8.20
CA LEU A 75 5.47 -0.99 7.77
C LEU A 75 5.83 -2.29 7.06
N LYS A 76 6.73 -2.23 6.06
CA LYS A 76 7.19 -3.40 5.32
C LYS A 76 7.83 -4.41 6.25
N VAL A 77 8.74 -3.99 7.13
CA VAL A 77 9.39 -4.86 8.12
C VAL A 77 8.36 -5.53 9.03
N TRP A 78 7.37 -4.78 9.52
CA TRP A 78 6.39 -5.31 10.46
C TRP A 78 5.45 -6.32 9.80
N LEU A 79 4.97 -6.02 8.59
CA LEU A 79 4.16 -6.95 7.80
C LEU A 79 4.96 -8.19 7.40
N THR A 80 6.22 -8.04 6.96
CA THR A 80 7.08 -9.19 6.64
C THR A 80 7.31 -10.10 7.85
N LYS A 81 7.53 -9.54 9.05
CA LYS A 81 7.66 -10.32 10.28
C LYS A 81 6.38 -11.09 10.59
N MET A 82 5.21 -10.46 10.41
CA MET A 82 3.93 -11.11 10.65
C MET A 82 3.67 -12.24 9.64
N ILE A 83 3.85 -11.97 8.34
CA ILE A 83 3.60 -12.94 7.25
C ILE A 83 4.53 -14.15 7.38
N ASN A 84 5.83 -13.93 7.58
CA ASN A 84 6.80 -15.02 7.75
C ASN A 84 6.62 -15.75 9.08
N GLY A 85 6.35 -15.03 10.17
CA GLY A 85 6.16 -15.62 11.50
C GLY A 85 4.92 -16.50 11.63
N HIS A 86 3.90 -16.26 10.80
CA HIS A 86 2.70 -17.09 10.71
C HIS A 86 2.75 -18.14 9.60
N HIS A 87 3.88 -18.29 8.89
CA HIS A 87 4.02 -19.20 7.75
C HIS A 87 2.88 -19.04 6.73
N VAL A 88 2.50 -17.79 6.46
CA VAL A 88 1.39 -17.46 5.54
C VAL A 88 1.67 -17.94 4.12
N CYS A 89 2.94 -17.85 3.71
CA CYS A 89 3.42 -18.28 2.39
C CYS A 89 4.27 -19.55 2.55
N ALA A 90 4.27 -20.41 1.52
CA ALA A 90 5.10 -21.61 1.50
C ALA A 90 6.60 -21.28 1.44
N PHE A 91 6.94 -20.15 0.81
CA PHE A 91 8.29 -19.63 0.67
C PHE A 91 8.47 -18.35 1.48
N LYS A 92 9.73 -17.93 1.61
CA LYS A 92 10.08 -16.71 2.34
C LYS A 92 9.48 -15.48 1.66
N PHE A 93 8.61 -14.80 2.39
CA PHE A 93 7.96 -13.60 1.92
C PHE A 93 8.89 -12.37 2.00
N GLU A 94 8.94 -11.61 0.91
CA GLU A 94 9.66 -10.34 0.79
C GLU A 94 8.83 -9.34 -0.04
N TRP A 95 8.89 -8.05 0.34
CA TRP A 95 8.38 -6.95 -0.49
C TRP A 95 9.44 -6.47 -1.47
N GLN A 96 9.03 -5.89 -2.61
CA GLN A 96 9.93 -5.16 -3.49
C GLN A 96 10.50 -3.93 -2.77
N LYS A 97 11.69 -3.44 -3.18
CA LYS A 97 12.38 -2.32 -2.51
C LYS A 97 11.56 -1.01 -2.57
N GLY A 98 11.03 -0.66 -3.75
CA GLY A 98 10.32 0.61 -3.98
C GLY A 98 8.90 0.66 -3.39
N TYR A 99 8.30 1.86 -3.40
CA TYR A 99 6.89 2.10 -3.04
C TYR A 99 6.36 3.29 -3.84
N GLY A 100 5.05 3.28 -4.13
CA GLY A 100 4.31 4.44 -4.61
C GLY A 100 3.71 5.18 -3.42
N CYS A 101 3.70 6.51 -3.48
CA CYS A 101 3.07 7.37 -2.47
C CYS A 101 2.43 8.57 -3.15
N PHE A 102 1.11 8.66 -3.09
CA PHE A 102 0.33 9.65 -3.80
C PHE A 102 -0.51 10.47 -2.81
N SER A 103 -0.55 11.79 -2.98
CA SER A 103 -1.35 12.68 -2.14
C SER A 103 -2.73 12.89 -2.74
N HIS A 104 -3.76 12.98 -1.89
CA HIS A 104 -5.13 13.26 -2.32
C HIS A 104 -5.75 14.43 -1.59
N SER A 105 -6.60 15.18 -2.29
CA SER A 105 -7.47 16.19 -1.65
C SER A 105 -8.59 15.51 -0.87
N HIS A 106 -9.18 16.23 0.08
CA HIS A 106 -10.32 15.72 0.86
C HIS A 106 -11.48 15.24 -0.04
N SER A 107 -11.78 15.96 -1.12
CA SER A 107 -12.84 15.62 -2.08
C SER A 107 -12.59 14.31 -2.85
N GLN A 108 -11.34 13.83 -2.91
CA GLN A 108 -10.98 12.60 -3.60
C GLN A 108 -11.00 11.37 -2.68
N VAL A 109 -11.03 11.56 -1.36
CA VAL A 109 -10.86 10.48 -0.37
C VAL A 109 -11.86 9.34 -0.59
N GLU A 110 -13.15 9.65 -0.73
CA GLU A 110 -14.19 8.63 -0.95
C GLU A 110 -13.97 7.83 -2.25
N ASN A 111 -13.53 8.50 -3.31
CA ASN A 111 -13.22 7.82 -4.58
C ASN A 111 -12.04 6.85 -4.42
N VAL A 112 -11.01 7.24 -3.68
CA VAL A 112 -9.85 6.37 -3.41
C VAL A 112 -10.21 5.23 -2.47
N ILE A 113 -11.08 5.46 -1.47
CA ILE A 113 -11.61 4.39 -0.60
C ILE A 113 -12.34 3.35 -1.45
N ASN A 114 -13.23 3.80 -2.34
CA ASN A 114 -13.99 2.91 -3.21
C ASN A 114 -13.07 2.13 -4.15
N TYR A 115 -12.09 2.81 -4.76
CA TYR A 115 -11.05 2.19 -5.58
C TYR A 115 -10.33 1.05 -4.85
N ILE A 116 -9.89 1.28 -3.61
CA ILE A 116 -9.18 0.28 -2.79
C ILE A 116 -10.09 -0.91 -2.46
N LYS A 117 -11.37 -0.66 -2.16
CA LYS A 117 -12.34 -1.72 -1.85
C LYS A 117 -12.66 -2.61 -3.06
N THR A 118 -12.60 -2.07 -4.27
CA THR A 118 -12.91 -2.80 -5.51
C THR A 118 -11.69 -3.36 -6.23
N GLN A 119 -10.52 -3.32 -5.58
CA GLN A 119 -9.26 -3.82 -6.12
C GLN A 119 -9.32 -5.26 -6.66
N PRO A 120 -9.88 -6.25 -5.92
CA PRO A 120 -9.98 -7.62 -6.43
C PRO A 120 -10.73 -7.73 -7.76
N GLN A 121 -11.73 -6.88 -8.01
CA GLN A 121 -12.49 -6.86 -9.25
C GLN A 121 -11.67 -6.24 -10.39
N HIS A 122 -10.94 -5.16 -10.15
CA HIS A 122 -10.12 -4.50 -11.18
C HIS A 122 -8.95 -5.36 -11.64
N HIS A 123 -8.30 -6.06 -10.70
CA HIS A 123 -7.12 -6.86 -10.96
C HIS A 123 -7.38 -8.15 -11.74
N SER A 124 -8.64 -8.56 -11.88
CA SER A 124 -9.00 -9.66 -12.79
C SER A 124 -8.78 -9.30 -14.28
N HIS A 125 -8.61 -8.01 -14.59
CA HIS A 125 -8.46 -7.51 -15.96
C HIS A 125 -7.21 -6.63 -16.17
N ARG A 126 -6.39 -6.41 -15.13
CA ARG A 126 -5.22 -5.52 -15.17
C ARG A 126 -4.05 -6.09 -14.36
N SER A 127 -2.83 -5.93 -14.87
CA SER A 127 -1.62 -6.25 -14.12
C SER A 127 -1.29 -5.15 -13.10
N LEU A 128 -0.47 -5.49 -12.10
CA LEU A 128 0.04 -4.52 -11.13
C LEU A 128 0.82 -3.42 -11.85
N ARG A 129 1.62 -3.82 -12.85
CA ARG A 129 2.42 -2.90 -13.65
C ARG A 129 1.55 -1.87 -14.37
N ASP A 130 0.49 -2.33 -15.04
CA ASP A 130 -0.45 -1.45 -15.75
C ASP A 130 -1.17 -0.51 -14.79
N GLU A 131 -1.60 -1.03 -13.64
CA GLU A 131 -2.25 -0.23 -12.61
C GLU A 131 -1.37 0.93 -12.15
N ILE A 132 -0.12 0.64 -11.82
CA ILE A 132 0.82 1.62 -11.28
C ILE A 132 1.17 2.65 -12.34
N LYS A 133 1.34 2.21 -13.59
CA LYS A 133 1.52 3.11 -14.73
C LYS A 133 0.35 4.11 -14.84
N ILE A 134 -0.88 3.62 -14.78
CA ILE A 134 -2.08 4.48 -14.84
C ILE A 134 -2.13 5.46 -13.66
N ILE A 135 -1.77 5.03 -12.45
CA ILE A 135 -1.73 5.92 -11.29
C ILE A 135 -0.65 7.00 -11.50
N LEU A 136 0.57 6.62 -11.90
CA LEU A 136 1.67 7.56 -12.13
C LEU A 136 1.31 8.61 -13.20
N GLU A 137 0.74 8.17 -14.32
CA GLU A 137 0.26 9.05 -15.40
C GLU A 137 -0.81 10.02 -14.91
N ARG A 138 -1.82 9.52 -14.17
CA ARG A 138 -2.90 10.37 -13.60
C ARG A 138 -2.38 11.39 -12.59
N GLN A 139 -1.29 11.07 -11.90
CA GLN A 139 -0.65 11.97 -10.92
C GLN A 139 0.39 12.90 -11.58
N GLY A 140 0.63 12.76 -12.89
CA GLY A 140 1.63 13.56 -13.59
C GLY A 140 3.06 13.32 -13.10
N ILE A 141 3.35 12.15 -12.53
CA ILE A 141 4.68 11.81 -12.03
C ILE A 141 5.50 11.29 -13.21
N PRO A 142 6.67 11.87 -13.53
CA PRO A 142 7.57 11.31 -14.53
C PRO A 142 8.19 10.02 -13.98
N PHE A 143 8.16 8.95 -14.78
CA PHE A 143 8.76 7.67 -14.43
C PHE A 143 9.46 7.06 -15.65
N ASP A 144 10.42 6.18 -15.36
CA ASP A 144 11.05 5.33 -16.34
C ASP A 144 10.45 3.93 -16.21
N GLU A 145 9.92 3.40 -17.30
CA GLU A 145 9.24 2.11 -17.32
C GLU A 145 10.12 0.97 -16.79
N ARG A 146 11.44 1.09 -16.89
CA ARG A 146 12.39 0.08 -16.38
C ARG A 146 12.39 -0.05 -14.85
N TYR A 147 11.82 0.90 -14.13
CA TYR A 147 11.81 0.94 -12.66
C TYR A 147 10.40 0.99 -12.05
N ILE A 148 9.37 0.67 -12.83
CA ILE A 148 8.03 0.38 -12.31
C ILE A 148 8.07 -0.96 -11.59
N PHE A 149 7.18 -1.19 -10.61
CA PHE A 149 7.04 -2.51 -10.00
C PHE A 149 6.93 -3.60 -11.05
N ASP A 150 7.67 -4.67 -10.81
CA ASP A 150 7.61 -5.86 -11.62
C ASP A 150 6.41 -6.70 -11.18
N ASP A 151 5.72 -7.32 -12.12
CA ASP A 151 4.78 -8.39 -11.75
C ASP A 151 5.61 -9.51 -11.09
N PRO A 152 5.12 -10.14 -10.02
CA PRO A 152 5.86 -11.21 -9.38
C PRO A 152 6.14 -12.34 -10.39
N VAL A 153 7.41 -12.57 -10.70
CA VAL A 153 7.88 -13.68 -11.55
C VAL A 153 8.06 -14.94 -10.71
#